data_AF-A0A1H1ZF98-F1
#
_entry.id   AF-A0A1H1ZF98-F1
#
_cell.length_a   1.000
_cell.length_b   1.000
_cell.length_c   1.000
_cell.angle_alpha   90.00
_cell.angle_beta   90.00
_cell.angle_gamma   90.00
#
_symmetry.space_group_name_H-M   'P 1'
#
loop_
_entity.id
_entity.type
_entity.pdbx_description
1 polymer ?
#
loop_
_entity_poly.entity_id
_entity_poly.type
_entity_poly.pdbx_seq_one_letter_code
_entity_poly.pdbx_strand_id
1 'polypeptide(L)'
;MLALNKPILASFLLLVSIVCAADDVITQEWVHLIKADFPQGCVTRLREYLSTNAANGFRGGAWVVQSCEGNFEYGTRYYPLGVRTDGKRISASRTRKLDDLTPVQLKRMYSLPD
;
A
#
# COMPACT_ATOMS: atom_id res chain seq x y z
N MET A 1 31.34 -1.30 47.30
CA MET A 1 31.19 -0.33 46.19
C MET A 1 31.21 -1.12 44.89
N LEU A 2 30.05 -1.51 44.36
CA LEU A 2 29.96 -2.10 43.02
C LEU A 2 29.74 -0.95 42.02
N ALA A 3 30.73 -0.72 41.17
CA ALA A 3 30.61 0.18 40.03
C ALA A 3 29.67 -0.46 39.00
N LEU A 4 28.45 0.05 38.92
CA LEU A 4 27.46 -0.38 37.94
C LEU A 4 27.86 0.23 36.58
N ASN A 5 28.56 -0.58 35.77
CA ASN A 5 29.02 -0.20 34.44
C ASN A 5 27.80 0.01 33.51
N LYS A 6 27.58 1.26 33.08
CA LYS A 6 26.37 1.73 32.38
C LYS A 6 26.29 1.53 30.84
N PRO A 7 27.14 0.82 30.08
CA PRO A 7 26.97 0.80 28.63
C PRO A 7 26.23 -0.41 28.04
N ILE A 8 25.65 -1.32 28.84
CA ILE A 8 25.09 -2.59 28.28
C ILE A 8 23.58 -2.53 27.99
N LEU A 9 22.84 -1.55 28.51
CA LEU A 9 21.39 -1.46 28.26
C LEU A 9 21.01 -0.81 26.92
N ALA A 10 21.93 -0.08 26.27
CA ALA A 10 21.61 0.60 25.01
C ALA A 10 21.58 -0.35 23.81
N SER A 11 22.26 -1.50 23.88
CA SER A 11 22.41 -2.40 22.73
C SER A 11 21.22 -3.34 22.51
N PHE A 12 20.37 -3.56 23.53
CA PHE A 12 19.16 -4.39 23.36
C PHE A 12 17.98 -3.63 22.76
N LEU A 13 17.95 -2.31 22.83
CA LEU A 13 16.87 -1.47 22.27
C LEU A 13 17.01 -1.19 20.77
N LEU A 14 18.17 -1.50 20.17
CA LEU A 14 18.44 -1.27 18.74
C LEU A 14 18.01 -2.43 17.82
N LEU A 15 17.47 -3.53 18.36
CA LEU A 15 17.13 -4.74 17.60
C LEU A 15 15.63 -4.89 17.27
N VAL A 16 14.77 -3.94 17.63
CA VAL A 16 13.31 -4.08 17.47
C VAL A 16 12.74 -3.31 16.26
N SER A 17 13.52 -2.50 15.55
CA SER A 17 12.96 -1.48 14.64
C SER A 17 13.02 -1.78 13.13
N ILE A 18 13.33 -3.00 12.68
CA ILE A 18 13.36 -3.30 11.24
C ILE A 18 12.54 -4.55 10.92
N VAL A 19 11.27 -4.53 11.31
CA VAL A 19 10.24 -5.38 10.67
C VAL A 19 9.24 -4.45 9.97
N CYS A 20 9.74 -3.47 9.22
CA CYS A 20 8.94 -2.92 8.13
C CYS A 20 9.12 -3.90 6.97
N ALA A 21 8.09 -4.70 6.71
CA ALA A 21 7.98 -5.42 5.45
C ALA A 21 8.33 -4.44 4.32
N ALA A 22 9.39 -4.72 3.58
CA ALA A 22 9.71 -3.95 2.40
C ALA A 22 8.57 -4.19 1.41
N ASP A 23 7.59 -3.28 1.36
CA ASP A 23 6.64 -3.23 0.26
C ASP A 23 7.46 -3.26 -1.03
N ASP A 24 7.20 -4.23 -1.90
CA ASP A 24 8.02 -4.44 -3.08
C ASP A 24 7.90 -3.24 -4.05
N VAL A 25 8.89 -3.06 -4.92
CA VAL A 25 9.01 -1.89 -5.83
C VAL A 25 7.74 -1.64 -6.65
N ILE A 26 7.02 -2.69 -7.04
CA ILE A 26 5.78 -2.57 -7.83
C ILE A 26 4.66 -1.97 -6.97
N THR A 27 4.50 -2.46 -5.74
CA THR A 27 3.53 -1.93 -4.78
C THR A 27 3.81 -0.47 -4.45
N GLN A 28 5.08 -0.11 -4.24
CA GLN A 28 5.48 1.28 -3.98
C GLN A 28 5.13 2.22 -5.15
N GLU A 29 5.38 1.79 -6.38
CA GLU A 29 5.05 2.57 -7.56
C GLU A 29 3.53 2.67 -7.78
N TRP A 30 2.76 1.62 -7.50
CA TRP A 30 1.29 1.73 -7.48
C TRP A 30 0.81 2.74 -6.46
N VAL A 31 1.34 2.72 -5.23
CA VAL A 31 1.03 3.70 -4.19
C VAL A 31 1.38 5.12 -4.64
N HIS A 32 2.53 5.30 -5.30
CA HIS A 32 2.95 6.58 -5.85
C HIS A 32 1.95 7.08 -6.91
N LEU A 33 1.61 6.25 -7.88
CA LEU A 33 0.66 6.59 -8.95
C LEU A 33 -0.74 6.91 -8.39
N ILE A 34 -1.23 6.15 -7.41
CA ILE A 34 -2.52 6.42 -6.77
C ILE A 34 -2.49 7.77 -6.04
N LYS A 35 -1.43 8.06 -5.28
CA LYS A 35 -1.31 9.33 -4.55
C LYS A 35 -1.17 10.53 -5.47
N ALA A 36 -0.59 10.36 -6.67
CA ALA A 36 -0.42 11.42 -7.66
C ALA A 36 -1.76 11.95 -8.22
N ASP A 37 -2.84 11.16 -8.11
CA ASP A 37 -4.19 11.59 -8.51
C ASP A 37 -4.85 12.57 -7.52
N PHE A 38 -4.22 12.86 -6.38
CA PHE A 38 -4.78 13.70 -5.32
C PHE A 38 -3.81 14.85 -4.94
N PRO A 39 -4.33 15.98 -4.43
CA PRO A 39 -3.49 16.99 -3.81
C PRO A 39 -2.63 16.42 -2.67
N GLN A 40 -1.46 17.03 -2.44
CA GLN A 40 -0.55 16.60 -1.37
C GLN A 40 -1.26 16.63 -0.01
N GLY A 41 -1.15 15.52 0.74
CA GLY A 41 -1.79 15.38 2.06
C GLY A 41 -3.27 15.01 2.02
N CYS A 42 -3.91 14.92 0.85
CA CYS A 42 -5.33 14.60 0.74
C CYS A 42 -5.64 13.12 1.05
N VAL A 43 -4.74 12.19 0.70
CA VAL A 43 -4.93 10.75 0.98
C VAL A 43 -4.67 10.46 2.46
N THR A 44 -5.71 10.05 3.18
CA THR A 44 -5.64 9.73 4.62
C THR A 44 -5.44 8.24 4.88
N ARG A 45 -6.00 7.37 4.02
CA ARG A 45 -5.81 5.92 4.09
C ARG A 45 -5.73 5.33 2.70
N LEU A 46 -4.88 4.33 2.54
CA LEU A 46 -4.67 3.60 1.31
C LEU A 46 -4.45 2.12 1.66
N ARG A 47 -5.32 1.24 1.19
CA ARG A 47 -5.32 -0.18 1.54
C ARG A 47 -5.54 -1.04 0.30
N GLU A 48 -4.64 -1.97 0.03
CA GLU A 48 -4.89 -3.06 -0.91
C GLU A 48 -5.85 -4.06 -0.25
N TYR A 49 -6.87 -4.51 -0.98
CA TYR A 49 -7.83 -5.52 -0.50
C TYR A 49 -7.92 -6.75 -1.39
N LEU A 50 -7.32 -6.69 -2.58
CA LEU A 50 -7.20 -7.81 -3.50
C LEU A 50 -5.82 -7.74 -4.13
N SER A 51 -5.13 -8.87 -4.20
CA SER A 51 -3.86 -9.01 -4.91
C SER A 51 -3.90 -10.27 -5.76
N THR A 52 -3.39 -10.17 -6.98
CA THR A 52 -3.34 -11.25 -7.96
C THR A 52 -1.91 -11.38 -8.46
N ASN A 53 -1.33 -12.57 -8.35
CA ASN A 53 -0.02 -12.90 -8.92
C ASN A 53 -0.20 -14.10 -9.84
N ALA A 54 0.07 -13.92 -11.14
CA ALA A 54 -0.06 -14.98 -12.14
C ALA A 54 1.30 -15.62 -12.45
N ALA A 55 1.28 -16.85 -12.96
CA ALA A 55 2.50 -17.62 -13.25
C ALA A 55 3.41 -16.98 -14.31
N ASN A 56 2.87 -16.12 -15.18
CA ASN A 56 3.64 -15.34 -16.15
C ASN A 56 4.28 -14.08 -15.56
N GLY A 57 4.24 -13.90 -14.22
CA GLY A 57 4.76 -12.76 -13.50
C GLY A 57 3.88 -11.51 -13.59
N PHE A 58 2.70 -11.58 -14.22
CA PHE A 58 1.71 -10.50 -14.11
C PHE A 58 1.29 -10.34 -12.66
N ARG A 59 1.17 -9.09 -12.24
CA ARG A 59 0.61 -8.74 -10.93
C ARG A 59 -0.51 -7.74 -11.10
N GLY A 60 -1.54 -7.87 -10.29
CA GLY A 60 -2.62 -6.90 -10.21
C GLY A 60 -3.10 -6.77 -8.79
N GLY A 61 -3.83 -5.70 -8.53
CA GLY A 61 -4.41 -5.48 -7.22
C GLY A 61 -5.58 -4.52 -7.30
N ALA A 62 -6.37 -4.51 -6.24
CA ALA A 62 -7.45 -3.55 -6.04
C ALA A 62 -7.28 -2.86 -4.69
N TRP A 63 -7.48 -1.54 -4.71
CA TRP A 63 -7.17 -0.65 -3.61
C TRP A 63 -8.36 0.21 -3.23
N VAL A 64 -8.54 0.42 -1.94
CA VAL A 64 -9.44 1.43 -1.39
C VAL A 64 -8.60 2.63 -0.96
N VAL A 65 -9.00 3.81 -1.42
CA VAL A 65 -8.39 5.10 -1.09
C VAL A 65 -9.42 5.92 -0.33
N GLN A 66 -9.06 6.37 0.86
CA GLN A 66 -9.82 7.39 1.59
C GLN A 66 -9.05 8.70 1.49
N SER A 67 -9.70 9.73 0.96
CA SER A 67 -9.09 11.04 0.76
C SER A 67 -10.01 12.17 1.22
N CYS A 68 -9.47 13.39 1.19
CA CYS A 68 -10.22 14.62 1.43
C CYS A 68 -11.37 14.87 0.42
N GLU A 69 -11.38 14.17 -0.72
CA GLU A 69 -12.40 14.29 -1.78
C GLU A 69 -13.45 13.15 -1.72
N GLY A 70 -13.30 12.22 -0.78
CA GLY A 70 -14.15 11.05 -0.58
C GLY A 70 -13.39 9.73 -0.70
N ASN A 71 -14.14 8.65 -0.90
CA ASN A 71 -13.61 7.29 -1.01
C ASN A 71 -13.56 6.84 -2.47
N PHE A 72 -12.51 6.13 -2.86
CA PHE A 72 -12.29 5.68 -4.23
C PHE A 72 -11.79 4.25 -4.28
N GLU A 73 -12.13 3.55 -5.35
CA GLU A 73 -11.58 2.25 -5.68
C GLU A 73 -10.61 2.39 -6.86
N TYR A 74 -9.46 1.75 -6.75
CA TYR A 74 -8.40 1.75 -7.75
C TYR A 74 -8.05 0.33 -8.18
N GLY A 75 -7.91 0.14 -9.48
CA GLY A 75 -7.29 -1.05 -10.06
C GLY A 75 -5.82 -0.80 -10.37
N THR A 76 -4.98 -1.79 -10.11
CA THR A 76 -3.54 -1.74 -10.37
C THR A 76 -3.09 -2.93 -11.19
N ARG A 77 -2.10 -2.72 -12.04
CA ARG A 77 -1.56 -3.74 -12.95
C ARG A 77 -0.06 -3.58 -13.12
N TYR A 78 0.61 -4.72 -13.26
CA TYR A 78 2.01 -4.85 -13.62
C TYR A 78 2.19 -5.97 -14.64
N TYR A 79 2.85 -5.65 -15.76
CA TYR A 79 3.22 -6.59 -16.81
C TYR A 79 4.76 -6.73 -16.88
N PRO A 80 5.32 -7.91 -16.57
CA PRO A 80 6.76 -8.13 -16.61
C PRO A 80 7.29 -8.06 -18.03
N LEU A 81 8.61 -7.86 -18.15
CA LEU A 81 9.31 -7.89 -19.43
C LEU A 81 9.01 -9.21 -20.16
N GLY A 82 8.73 -9.14 -21.46
CA GLY A 82 8.32 -10.29 -22.26
C GLY A 82 6.81 -10.52 -22.37
N VAL A 83 5.99 -9.94 -21.47
CA VAL A 83 4.54 -9.91 -21.66
C VAL A 83 4.16 -8.72 -22.55
N ARG A 84 3.41 -8.99 -23.62
CA ARG A 84 2.86 -7.97 -24.52
C ARG A 84 1.75 -7.20 -23.80
N THR A 85 1.83 -5.88 -23.85
CA THR A 85 0.83 -4.96 -23.32
C THR A 85 0.78 -3.74 -24.23
N ASP A 86 -0.41 -3.20 -24.45
CA ASP A 86 -0.62 -1.99 -25.28
C ASP A 86 -0.55 -0.71 -24.44
N GLY A 87 -0.27 -0.83 -23.13
CA GLY A 87 -0.21 0.29 -22.18
C GLY A 87 1.06 0.33 -21.34
N LYS A 88 1.06 1.21 -20.33
CA LYS A 88 2.15 1.24 -19.34
C LYS A 88 2.27 -0.11 -18.65
N ARG A 89 3.52 -0.58 -18.48
CA ARG A 89 3.79 -1.86 -17.82
C ARG A 89 3.36 -1.84 -16.37
N ILE A 90 3.53 -0.73 -15.68
CA ILE A 90 3.01 -0.49 -14.33
C ILE A 90 1.97 0.63 -14.39
N SER A 91 0.79 0.37 -13.83
CA SER A 91 -0.29 1.35 -13.82
C SER A 91 -1.19 1.21 -12.61
N ALA A 92 -1.75 2.34 -12.21
CA ALA A 92 -2.87 2.46 -11.30
C ALA A 92 -3.93 3.34 -11.97
N SER A 93 -5.19 2.99 -11.82
CA SER A 93 -6.30 3.76 -12.39
C SER A 93 -7.51 3.73 -11.47
N ARG A 94 -8.13 4.89 -11.29
CA ARG A 94 -9.42 5.01 -10.58
C ARG A 94 -10.47 4.19 -11.30
N THR A 95 -11.04 3.20 -10.62
CA THR A 95 -12.11 2.35 -11.14
C THR A 95 -13.48 2.98 -10.86
N ARG A 96 -13.68 3.54 -9.66
CA ARG A 96 -14.91 4.26 -9.30
C ARG A 96 -14.72 5.17 -8.09
N LYS A 97 -15.59 6.17 -7.96
CA LYS A 97 -15.85 6.85 -6.69
C LYS A 97 -16.87 6.02 -5.90
N LEU A 98 -16.64 5.88 -4.60
CA LEU A 98 -17.52 5.15 -3.69
C LEU A 98 -18.46 6.15 -2.98
N ASP A 99 -19.54 5.63 -2.44
CA ASP A 99 -20.41 6.38 -1.53
C ASP A 99 -19.62 6.88 -0.32
N ASP A 100 -20.19 7.85 0.40
CA ASP A 100 -19.60 8.39 1.62
C ASP A 100 -19.73 7.39 2.79
N LEU A 101 -18.90 6.36 2.72
CA LEU A 101 -18.82 5.26 3.68
C LEU A 101 -17.82 5.61 4.78
N THR A 102 -18.23 5.37 6.02
CA THR A 102 -17.34 5.47 7.18
C THR A 102 -16.19 4.46 7.07
N PRO A 103 -15.06 4.69 7.76
CA PRO A 103 -13.97 3.73 7.77
C PRO A 103 -14.38 2.31 8.22
N VAL A 104 -15.35 2.20 9.14
CA VAL A 104 -15.89 0.91 9.61
C VAL A 104 -16.70 0.21 8.52
N GLN A 105 -17.50 0.97 7.75
CA GLN A 105 -18.26 0.41 6.62
C GLN A 105 -17.33 -0.05 5.50
N LEU A 106 -16.30 0.73 5.15
CA LEU A 106 -15.30 0.31 4.15
C LEU A 106 -14.56 -0.95 4.60
N LYS A 107 -14.14 -0.99 5.87
CA LYS A 107 -13.49 -2.18 6.45
C LYS A 107 -14.36 -3.42 6.30
N ARG A 108 -15.67 -3.33 6.59
CA ARG A 108 -16.61 -4.44 6.42
C ARG A 108 -16.81 -4.80 4.94
N MET A 109 -17.00 -3.80 4.08
CA MET A 109 -17.30 -4.02 2.66
C MET A 109 -16.15 -4.71 1.93
N TYR A 110 -14.91 -4.37 2.27
CA TYR A 110 -13.71 -4.92 1.63
C TYR A 110 -12.95 -5.93 2.49
N SER A 111 -13.49 -6.31 3.65
CA SER A 111 -12.83 -7.21 4.61
C SER A 111 -11.39 -6.78 4.94
N LEU A 112 -11.17 -5.48 5.17
CA LEU A 112 -9.84 -4.93 5.43
C LEU A 112 -9.32 -5.37 6.81
N PRO A 113 -8.00 -5.62 6.95
CA PRO A 113 -7.39 -5.92 8.23
C PRO A 113 -7.47 -4.72 9.20
N ASP A 114 -7.42 -5.03 10.49
CA ASP A 114 -7.41 -4.08 11.62
C ASP A 114 -6.18 -3.18 11.63
#